data_AF-A0AAV4EBT2-F1
#
_entry.id   AF-A0AAV4EBT2-F1
#
_cell.length_a   1.000
_cell.length_b   1.000
_cell.length_c   1.000
_cell.angle_alpha   90.00
_cell.angle_beta   90.00
_cell.angle_gamma   90.00
#
_symmetry.space_group_name_H-M   'P 1'
#
loop_
_entity.id
_entity.type
_entity.pdbx_description
1 polymer ?
#
loop_
_entity_poly.entity_id
_entity_poly.type
_entity_poly.pdbx_seq_one_letter_code
_entity_poly.pdbx_strand_id
1 'polypeptide(L)'
;PPFKRGDKLANHQKGRHPDRRPRGYRKTQTTLPSSSSKTEKRLVKRRQNHKNTKLKLYKALVKSVLTYNCGTWAPTQSQEERLNAFHRKQLKKVLNIKYPVKISNSSLYNKCNERPLTIFILESRWRLFGHILRRDSQIPANQAMSGYFVTEGTKFKGRPLTTQPVVLNRDLSRIINSNLQLKSSHDLEHLRSIAQQRDEWTKLKGRIREAAEASQSEH
;
A
#
# COMPACT_ATOMS: atom_id res chain seq x y z
N PRO A 1 -31.11 2.86 -97.75
CA PRO A 1 -31.51 4.29 -97.98
C PRO A 1 -33.03 4.39 -98.18
N PRO A 2 -33.74 5.47 -97.77
CA PRO A 2 -33.30 6.86 -97.55
C PRO A 2 -33.43 7.33 -96.06
N PHE A 3 -32.58 8.24 -95.56
CA PHE A 3 -32.75 9.71 -95.49
C PHE A 3 -34.03 10.14 -94.72
N LYS A 4 -33.99 11.01 -93.68
CA LYS A 4 -33.48 12.39 -93.70
C LYS A 4 -33.15 12.93 -92.29
N ARG A 5 -32.08 13.74 -92.23
CA ARG A 5 -31.84 14.82 -91.25
C ARG A 5 -32.65 16.06 -91.62
N GLY A 6 -32.84 16.97 -90.66
CA GLY A 6 -33.23 18.36 -90.87
C GLY A 6 -34.11 18.85 -89.73
N ASP A 7 -33.53 19.44 -88.68
CA ASP A 7 -33.30 20.88 -88.55
C ASP A 7 -34.59 21.70 -88.53
N LYS A 8 -34.85 22.37 -87.40
CA LYS A 8 -35.09 23.82 -87.40
C LYS A 8 -35.05 24.44 -86.00
N LEU A 9 -34.15 25.40 -85.92
CA LEU A 9 -34.00 26.49 -84.96
C LEU A 9 -35.27 27.36 -84.89
N ALA A 10 -35.61 27.85 -83.69
CA ALA A 10 -35.81 29.28 -83.37
C ALA A 10 -36.40 29.41 -81.95
N ASN A 11 -35.64 29.91 -80.97
CA ASN A 11 -35.54 31.33 -80.57
C ASN A 11 -36.81 31.84 -79.84
N HIS A 12 -36.72 32.13 -78.53
CA HIS A 12 -36.35 33.45 -78.01
C HIS A 12 -36.90 33.73 -76.59
N GLN A 13 -35.97 34.01 -75.66
CA GLN A 13 -36.05 34.91 -74.49
C GLN A 13 -37.05 34.63 -73.36
N LYS A 14 -36.83 34.94 -72.08
CA LYS A 14 -35.69 35.32 -71.20
C LYS A 14 -36.30 35.34 -69.79
N GLY A 15 -35.63 34.76 -68.78
CA GLY A 15 -36.15 34.81 -67.41
C GLY A 15 -35.21 34.25 -66.34
N ARG A 16 -34.08 34.96 -66.11
CA ARG A 16 -33.26 35.08 -64.88
C ARG A 16 -33.01 33.84 -63.98
N HIS A 17 -31.72 33.45 -63.92
CA HIS A 17 -31.02 32.73 -62.83
C HIS A 17 -31.14 33.51 -61.48
N PRO A 18 -31.00 32.91 -60.26
CA PRO A 18 -29.86 32.06 -59.93
C PRO A 18 -30.13 30.76 -59.14
N ASP A 19 -29.45 29.71 -59.61
CA ASP A 19 -28.56 28.82 -58.85
C ASP A 19 -28.93 28.50 -57.39
N ARG A 20 -29.30 27.23 -57.13
CA ARG A 20 -28.95 26.48 -55.91
C ARG A 20 -29.15 24.97 -56.12
N ARG A 21 -28.04 24.33 -56.51
CA ARG A 21 -27.53 22.96 -56.23
C ARG A 21 -28.49 21.84 -55.79
N PRO A 22 -28.27 20.60 -56.28
CA PRO A 22 -29.16 19.46 -56.06
C PRO A 22 -29.17 18.97 -54.61
N ARG A 23 -30.36 18.52 -54.17
CA ARG A 23 -30.62 17.90 -52.87
C ARG A 23 -29.60 16.80 -52.60
N GLY A 24 -28.75 17.03 -51.60
CA GLY A 24 -27.79 16.04 -51.12
C GLY A 24 -28.50 14.77 -50.66
N TYR A 25 -28.03 13.64 -51.17
CA TYR A 25 -28.20 12.35 -50.54
C TYR A 25 -27.67 12.45 -49.11
N ARG A 26 -28.57 12.49 -48.12
CA ARG A 26 -28.20 12.41 -46.71
C ARG A 26 -27.73 10.98 -46.46
N LYS A 27 -26.41 10.74 -46.54
CA LYS A 27 -25.81 9.55 -45.92
C LYS A 27 -26.15 9.64 -44.44
N THR A 28 -27.18 8.93 -44.01
CA THR A 28 -27.38 8.63 -42.59
C THR A 28 -26.17 7.83 -42.16
N GLN A 29 -25.19 8.49 -41.55
CA GLN A 29 -24.26 7.81 -40.67
C GLN A 29 -25.10 7.29 -39.51
N THR A 30 -25.62 6.08 -39.65
CA THR A 30 -25.96 5.23 -38.52
C THR A 30 -24.66 4.95 -37.78
N THR A 31 -24.33 5.82 -36.82
CA THR A 31 -23.37 5.49 -35.78
C THR A 31 -24.00 4.39 -34.94
N LEU A 32 -23.68 3.13 -35.28
CA LEU A 32 -23.96 1.99 -34.42
C LEU A 32 -23.40 2.33 -33.04
N PRO A 33 -24.20 2.28 -31.95
CA PRO A 33 -23.66 2.46 -30.62
C PRO A 33 -22.66 1.34 -30.38
N SER A 34 -21.37 1.70 -30.26
CA SER A 34 -20.25 0.80 -30.03
C SER A 34 -20.52 -0.15 -28.85
N SER A 35 -21.06 -1.33 -29.16
CA SER A 35 -21.17 -2.49 -28.26
C SER A 35 -19.81 -2.83 -27.65
N SER A 36 -18.73 -2.62 -28.43
CA SER A 36 -17.33 -2.76 -28.01
C SER A 36 -16.99 -1.92 -26.78
N SER A 37 -17.51 -0.69 -26.65
CA SER A 37 -17.17 0.16 -25.50
C SER A 37 -17.65 -0.40 -24.15
N LYS A 38 -18.80 -1.08 -24.11
CA LYS A 38 -19.36 -1.68 -22.89
C LYS A 38 -18.66 -2.98 -22.54
N THR A 39 -18.37 -3.82 -23.54
CA THR A 39 -17.63 -5.07 -23.36
C THR A 39 -16.16 -4.82 -23.02
N GLU A 40 -15.50 -3.85 -23.65
CA GLU A 40 -14.14 -3.40 -23.30
C GLU A 40 -14.07 -2.88 -21.87
N LYS A 41 -14.98 -1.99 -21.47
CA LYS A 41 -15.06 -1.49 -20.07
C LYS A 41 -15.28 -2.64 -19.08
N ARG A 42 -16.12 -3.63 -19.40
CA ARG A 42 -16.34 -4.84 -18.58
C ARG A 42 -15.11 -5.75 -18.53
N LEU A 43 -14.41 -5.92 -19.63
CA LEU A 43 -13.19 -6.74 -19.73
C LEU A 43 -12.02 -6.10 -18.97
N VAL A 44 -11.82 -4.79 -19.10
CA VAL A 44 -10.85 -4.02 -18.32
C VAL A 44 -11.17 -4.09 -16.83
N LYS A 45 -12.45 -3.97 -16.45
CA LYS A 45 -12.90 -4.12 -15.06
C LYS A 45 -12.65 -5.54 -14.52
N ARG A 46 -12.96 -6.60 -15.30
CA ARG A 46 -12.65 -8.00 -14.93
C ARG A 46 -11.13 -8.25 -14.80
N ARG A 47 -10.31 -7.70 -15.69
CA ARG A 47 -8.84 -7.79 -15.62
C ARG A 47 -8.26 -7.07 -14.39
N GLN A 48 -8.84 -5.93 -14.01
CA GLN A 48 -8.48 -5.22 -12.78
C GLN A 48 -8.96 -5.96 -11.52
N ASN A 49 -10.11 -6.62 -11.57
CA ASN A 49 -10.64 -7.44 -10.47
C ASN A 49 -9.68 -8.56 -10.08
N HIS A 50 -8.96 -9.17 -11.03
CA HIS A 50 -8.01 -10.23 -10.73
C HIS A 50 -6.82 -9.77 -9.87
N LYS A 51 -6.30 -8.55 -10.10
CA LYS A 51 -5.19 -8.00 -9.29
C LYS A 51 -5.63 -7.73 -7.86
N ASN A 52 -6.78 -7.06 -7.70
CA ASN A 52 -7.34 -6.73 -6.39
C ASN A 52 -7.71 -7.99 -5.60
N THR A 53 -8.30 -9.00 -6.25
CA THR A 53 -8.61 -10.29 -5.62
C THR A 53 -7.34 -11.04 -5.21
N LYS A 54 -6.31 -11.11 -6.07
CA LYS A 54 -5.03 -11.71 -5.72
C LYS A 54 -4.35 -11.01 -4.54
N LEU A 55 -4.43 -9.68 -4.49
CA LEU A 55 -3.88 -8.92 -3.38
C LEU A 55 -4.65 -9.20 -2.08
N LYS A 56 -5.99 -9.25 -2.13
CA LYS A 56 -6.80 -9.67 -0.97
C LYS A 56 -6.43 -11.08 -0.51
N LEU A 57 -6.25 -12.02 -1.44
CA LEU A 57 -5.85 -13.39 -1.14
C LEU A 57 -4.44 -13.44 -0.49
N TYR A 58 -3.49 -12.68 -1.01
CA TYR A 58 -2.17 -12.54 -0.41
C TYR A 58 -2.25 -12.01 1.02
N LYS A 59 -3.05 -10.95 1.26
CA LYS A 59 -3.26 -10.38 2.60
C LYS A 59 -3.90 -11.41 3.55
N ALA A 60 -4.90 -12.16 3.07
CA ALA A 60 -5.68 -13.09 3.86
C ALA A 60 -4.95 -14.39 4.20
N LEU A 61 -4.08 -14.89 3.31
CA LEU A 61 -3.43 -16.19 3.49
C LEU A 61 -1.94 -16.09 3.86
N VAL A 62 -1.19 -15.22 3.20
CA VAL A 62 0.28 -15.17 3.38
C VAL A 62 0.65 -14.14 4.42
N LYS A 63 0.14 -12.91 4.29
CA LYS A 63 0.48 -11.82 5.23
C LYS A 63 -0.06 -12.12 6.63
N SER A 64 -1.28 -12.64 6.75
CA SER A 64 -1.90 -13.03 8.03
C SER A 64 -1.05 -14.04 8.79
N VAL A 65 -0.65 -15.14 8.14
CA VAL A 65 0.19 -16.19 8.74
C VAL A 65 1.56 -15.64 9.12
N LEU A 66 2.19 -14.85 8.23
CA LEU A 66 3.47 -14.23 8.49
C LEU A 66 3.44 -13.26 9.68
N THR A 67 2.29 -12.66 9.97
CA THR A 67 2.16 -11.61 10.98
C THR A 67 1.44 -12.03 12.26
N TYR A 68 0.98 -13.28 12.35
CA TYR A 68 0.15 -13.78 13.46
C TYR A 68 0.72 -13.45 14.85
N ASN A 69 2.02 -13.71 15.06
CA ASN A 69 2.72 -13.46 16.33
C ASN A 69 3.88 -12.46 16.20
N CYS A 70 3.89 -11.63 15.16
CA CYS A 70 5.05 -10.76 14.91
C CYS A 70 5.31 -9.72 16.01
N GLY A 71 4.31 -9.44 16.85
CA GLY A 71 4.46 -8.53 17.99
C GLY A 71 5.42 -9.03 19.07
N THR A 72 5.68 -10.34 19.16
CA THR A 72 6.63 -10.91 20.13
C THR A 72 8.07 -10.99 19.58
N TRP A 73 8.27 -10.65 18.31
CA TRP A 73 9.58 -10.76 17.68
C TRP A 73 10.46 -9.57 18.04
N ALA A 74 11.74 -9.86 18.28
CA ALA A 74 12.81 -8.88 18.39
C ALA A 74 13.76 -9.00 17.17
N PRO A 75 13.30 -8.65 15.95
CA PRO A 75 14.10 -8.87 14.76
C PRO A 75 15.31 -7.94 14.69
N THR A 76 16.43 -8.46 14.21
CA THR A 76 17.59 -7.66 13.83
C THR A 76 17.29 -6.83 12.57
N GLN A 77 18.08 -5.79 12.31
CA GLN A 77 17.92 -4.97 11.10
C GLN A 77 18.01 -5.81 9.81
N SER A 78 18.93 -6.78 9.74
CA SER A 78 19.05 -7.67 8.59
C SER A 78 17.84 -8.60 8.41
N GLN A 79 17.19 -9.01 9.51
CA GLN A 79 15.94 -9.77 9.45
C GLN A 79 14.78 -8.89 8.96
N GLU A 80 14.70 -7.64 9.43
CA GLU A 80 13.72 -6.64 8.97
C GLU A 80 13.84 -6.38 7.45
N GLU A 81 15.06 -6.23 6.94
CA GLU A 81 15.33 -6.05 5.50
C GLU A 81 14.91 -7.27 4.68
N ARG A 82 15.21 -8.48 5.17
CA ARG A 82 14.80 -9.74 4.52
C ARG A 82 13.28 -9.88 4.47
N LEU A 83 12.58 -9.51 5.54
CA LEU A 83 11.12 -9.51 5.59
C LEU A 83 10.53 -8.52 4.58
N ASN A 84 11.08 -7.31 4.48
CA ASN A 84 10.67 -6.33 3.48
C ASN A 84 10.98 -6.78 2.05
N ALA A 85 12.12 -7.44 1.82
CA ALA A 85 12.46 -8.02 0.52
C ALA A 85 11.48 -9.16 0.13
N PHE A 86 11.16 -10.05 1.07
CA PHE A 86 10.15 -11.10 0.86
C PHE A 86 8.79 -10.49 0.51
N HIS A 87 8.33 -9.52 1.30
CA HIS A 87 7.05 -8.85 1.07
C HIS A 87 6.99 -8.22 -0.33
N ARG A 88 8.01 -7.43 -0.72
CA ARG A 88 8.12 -6.85 -2.06
C ARG A 88 8.14 -7.92 -3.17
N LYS A 89 8.84 -9.03 -2.97
CA LYS A 89 8.86 -10.16 -3.92
C LYS A 89 7.46 -10.74 -4.13
N GLN A 90 6.68 -10.90 -3.07
CA GLN A 90 5.29 -11.37 -3.17
C GLN A 90 4.39 -10.34 -3.86
N LEU A 91 4.52 -9.05 -3.54
CA LEU A 91 3.75 -8.00 -4.23
C LEU A 91 4.04 -7.96 -5.74
N LYS A 92 5.30 -8.10 -6.15
CA LYS A 92 5.67 -8.18 -7.58
C LYS A 92 5.02 -9.40 -8.25
N LYS A 93 4.97 -10.56 -7.58
CA LYS A 93 4.28 -11.77 -8.08
C LYS A 93 2.78 -11.55 -8.22
N VAL A 94 2.13 -10.93 -7.23
CA VAL A 94 0.70 -10.60 -7.25
C VAL A 94 0.35 -9.69 -8.42
N LEU A 95 1.19 -8.67 -8.68
CA LEU A 95 1.03 -7.75 -9.80
C LEU A 95 1.50 -8.32 -11.16
N ASN A 96 2.06 -9.53 -11.18
CA ASN A 96 2.66 -10.17 -12.35
C ASN A 96 3.73 -9.30 -13.05
N ILE A 97 4.56 -8.61 -12.25
CA ILE A 97 5.68 -7.81 -12.78
C ILE A 97 6.84 -8.76 -13.05
N LYS A 98 7.22 -8.86 -14.32
CA LYS A 98 8.33 -9.68 -14.81
C LYS A 98 9.43 -8.79 -15.37
N TYR A 99 10.66 -9.32 -15.39
CA TYR A 99 11.76 -8.74 -16.17
C TYR A 99 11.31 -8.57 -17.64
N PRO A 100 11.70 -7.50 -18.36
CA PRO A 100 12.64 -6.43 -18.00
C PRO A 100 12.02 -5.22 -17.27
N VAL A 101 10.74 -5.28 -16.88
CA VAL A 101 10.03 -4.15 -16.28
C VAL A 101 10.62 -3.80 -14.92
N LYS A 102 11.20 -2.60 -14.80
CA LYS A 102 11.69 -2.03 -13.54
C LYS A 102 10.58 -1.21 -12.87
N ILE A 103 10.45 -1.34 -11.55
CA ILE A 103 9.54 -0.56 -10.71
C ILE A 103 10.26 -0.19 -9.42
N SER A 104 10.12 1.07 -8.98
CA SER A 104 10.64 1.51 -7.69
C SER A 104 9.86 0.88 -6.52
N ASN A 105 10.49 0.81 -5.35
CA ASN A 105 9.85 0.26 -4.15
C ASN A 105 8.61 1.09 -3.75
N SER A 106 8.72 2.41 -3.76
CA SER A 106 7.62 3.34 -3.47
C SER A 106 6.44 3.16 -4.43
N SER A 107 6.69 3.07 -5.73
CA SER A 107 5.64 2.83 -6.73
C SER A 107 4.95 1.47 -6.54
N LEU A 108 5.72 0.43 -6.18
CA LEU A 108 5.18 -0.90 -5.88
C LEU A 108 4.21 -0.87 -4.69
N TYR A 109 4.60 -0.20 -3.60
CA TYR A 109 3.77 -0.03 -2.41
C TYR A 109 2.51 0.78 -2.70
N ASN A 110 2.65 1.92 -3.39
CA ASN A 110 1.52 2.77 -3.79
C ASN A 110 0.52 2.01 -4.67
N LYS A 111 0.98 1.22 -5.64
CA LYS A 111 0.09 0.41 -6.50
C LYS A 111 -0.69 -0.65 -5.74
N CYS A 112 -0.15 -1.18 -4.64
CA CYS A 112 -0.80 -2.18 -3.80
C CYS A 112 -1.58 -1.56 -2.64
N ASN A 113 -1.51 -0.25 -2.42
CA ASN A 113 -1.96 0.40 -1.19
C ASN A 113 -1.46 -0.36 0.05
N GLU A 114 -0.15 -0.58 0.10
CA GLU A 114 0.55 -1.35 1.15
C GLU A 114 1.76 -0.56 1.64
N ARG A 115 2.24 -0.93 2.83
CA ARG A 115 3.43 -0.35 3.48
C ARG A 115 4.50 -1.43 3.67
N PRO A 116 5.77 -1.07 3.94
CA PRO A 116 6.77 -2.05 4.34
C PRO A 116 6.26 -2.91 5.51
N LEU A 117 6.59 -4.20 5.48
CA LEU A 117 6.10 -5.16 6.47
C LEU A 117 6.61 -4.83 7.86
N THR A 118 7.80 -4.24 7.96
CA THR A 118 8.39 -3.75 9.21
C THR A 118 7.51 -2.75 9.96
N ILE A 119 6.77 -1.88 9.24
CA ILE A 119 5.83 -0.93 9.87
C ILE A 119 4.71 -1.69 10.57
N PHE A 120 4.18 -2.74 9.95
CA PHE A 120 3.13 -3.57 10.56
C PHE A 120 3.64 -4.33 11.79
N ILE A 121 4.87 -4.86 11.72
CA ILE A 121 5.50 -5.58 12.84
C ILE A 121 5.70 -4.62 14.02
N LEU A 122 6.18 -3.41 13.75
CA LEU A 122 6.31 -2.35 14.75
C LEU A 122 4.96 -2.02 15.39
N GLU A 123 3.91 -1.73 14.58
CA GLU A 123 2.57 -1.46 15.11
C GLU A 123 2.06 -2.62 15.99
N SER A 124 2.30 -3.86 15.59
CA SER A 124 1.90 -5.06 16.34
C SER A 124 2.67 -5.22 17.65
N ARG A 125 3.98 -4.94 17.65
CA ARG A 125 4.85 -4.96 18.83
C ARG A 125 4.39 -3.94 19.86
N TRP A 126 4.14 -2.71 19.44
CA TRP A 126 3.66 -1.64 20.33
C TRP A 126 2.23 -1.86 20.80
N ARG A 127 1.39 -2.50 19.99
CA ARG A 127 0.05 -2.94 20.42
C ARG A 127 0.14 -3.99 21.53
N LEU A 128 1.02 -4.99 21.38
CA LEU A 128 1.24 -6.02 22.39
C LEU A 128 1.87 -5.44 23.65
N PHE A 129 2.91 -4.61 23.52
CA PHE A 129 3.59 -3.99 24.66
C PHE A 129 2.62 -3.15 25.50
N GLY A 130 1.83 -2.30 24.86
CA GLY A 130 0.80 -1.53 25.58
C GLY A 130 -0.32 -2.38 26.15
N HIS A 131 -0.57 -3.59 25.63
CA HIS A 131 -1.48 -4.54 26.28
C HIS A 131 -0.85 -5.12 27.55
N ILE A 132 0.42 -5.54 27.50
CA ILE A 132 1.15 -6.06 28.67
C ILE A 132 1.19 -5.01 29.78
N LEU A 133 1.54 -3.75 29.48
CA LEU A 133 1.65 -2.69 30.48
C LEU A 133 0.32 -2.37 31.19
N ARG A 134 -0.82 -2.55 30.52
CA ARG A 134 -2.15 -2.29 31.09
C ARG A 134 -2.73 -3.48 31.86
N ARG A 135 -2.16 -4.67 31.71
CA ARG A 135 -2.59 -5.86 32.46
C ARG A 135 -1.98 -5.84 33.85
N ASP A 136 -2.54 -6.66 34.72
CA ASP A 136 -2.06 -6.89 36.08
C ASP A 136 -0.53 -7.13 36.11
N SER A 137 0.15 -6.60 37.13
CA SER A 137 1.58 -6.83 37.35
C SER A 137 1.91 -8.31 37.56
N GLN A 138 0.95 -9.11 38.01
CA GLN A 138 1.14 -10.55 38.28
C GLN A 138 1.15 -11.44 37.03
N ILE A 139 0.81 -10.92 35.84
CA ILE A 139 0.87 -11.77 34.64
C ILE A 139 2.34 -12.08 34.29
N PRO A 140 2.67 -13.29 33.80
CA PRO A 140 4.05 -13.67 33.50
C PRO A 140 4.75 -12.72 32.53
N ALA A 141 4.04 -12.18 31.54
CA ALA A 141 4.60 -11.23 30.58
C ALA A 141 5.01 -9.89 31.21
N ASN A 142 4.27 -9.43 32.22
CA ASN A 142 4.52 -8.16 32.89
C ASN A 142 5.64 -8.32 33.94
N GLN A 143 5.63 -9.44 34.66
CA GLN A 143 6.72 -9.85 35.53
C GLN A 143 8.03 -9.99 34.74
N ALA A 144 8.01 -10.64 33.58
CA ALA A 144 9.20 -10.77 32.72
C ALA A 144 9.72 -9.41 32.22
N MET A 145 8.82 -8.49 31.84
CA MET A 145 9.22 -7.14 31.41
C MET A 145 9.84 -6.34 32.55
N SER A 146 9.27 -6.44 33.75
CA SER A 146 9.78 -5.75 34.95
C SER A 146 11.12 -6.35 35.39
N GLY A 147 11.23 -7.68 35.41
CA GLY A 147 12.43 -8.41 35.81
C GLY A 147 13.64 -8.15 34.91
N TYR A 148 13.41 -7.84 33.63
CA TYR A 148 14.50 -7.50 32.69
C TYR A 148 15.39 -6.35 33.19
N PHE A 149 14.81 -5.35 33.88
CA PHE A 149 15.54 -4.17 34.36
C PHE A 149 16.09 -4.32 35.79
N VAL A 150 15.64 -5.32 36.53
CA VAL A 150 16.03 -5.56 37.94
C VAL A 150 17.23 -6.49 38.06
N THR A 151 17.57 -7.23 37.00
CA THR A 151 18.55 -8.31 37.08
C THR A 151 19.98 -7.77 37.13
N GLU A 152 20.56 -7.68 38.33
CA GLU A 152 22.01 -7.47 38.57
C GLU A 152 22.81 -8.78 38.48
N GLY A 153 22.54 -9.57 37.43
CA GLY A 153 23.17 -10.87 37.21
C GLY A 153 24.46 -10.79 36.39
N THR A 154 25.27 -11.86 36.46
CA THR A 154 26.42 -12.03 35.56
C THR A 154 25.95 -12.04 34.11
N LYS A 155 26.39 -11.06 33.32
CA LYS A 155 26.06 -10.98 31.91
C LYS A 155 26.60 -12.22 31.21
N PHE A 156 25.76 -12.88 30.41
CA PHE A 156 26.17 -14.04 29.62
C PHE A 156 27.36 -13.65 28.73
N LYS A 157 28.42 -14.46 28.73
CA LYS A 157 29.61 -14.20 27.90
C LYS A 157 29.27 -14.42 26.42
N GLY A 158 29.58 -13.43 25.57
CA GLY A 158 29.36 -13.49 24.13
C GLY A 158 28.54 -12.31 23.59
N ARG A 159 28.10 -12.42 22.33
CA ARG A 159 27.30 -11.37 21.67
C ARG A 159 25.94 -11.25 22.37
N PRO A 160 25.55 -10.07 22.88
CA PRO A 160 24.23 -9.87 23.45
C PRO A 160 23.13 -10.20 22.43
N LEU A 161 22.17 -11.01 22.85
CA LEU A 161 20.98 -11.32 22.06
C LEU A 161 20.13 -10.04 21.92
N THR A 162 19.47 -9.91 20.77
CA THR A 162 18.49 -8.84 20.56
C THR A 162 17.19 -9.23 21.29
N THR A 163 16.87 -8.49 22.35
CA THR A 163 15.67 -8.72 23.16
C THR A 163 14.56 -7.72 22.81
N GLN A 164 13.32 -8.01 23.20
CA GLN A 164 12.20 -7.09 22.96
C GLN A 164 12.43 -5.68 23.57
N PRO A 165 12.90 -5.52 24.83
CA PRO A 165 13.18 -4.20 25.39
C PRO A 165 14.20 -3.39 24.57
N VAL A 166 15.25 -4.04 24.05
CA VAL A 166 16.25 -3.39 23.19
C VAL A 166 15.62 -2.87 21.90
N VAL A 167 14.76 -3.67 21.27
CA VAL A 167 14.06 -3.28 20.04
C VAL A 167 13.04 -2.18 20.30
N LEU A 168 12.29 -2.24 21.41
CA LEU A 168 11.36 -1.18 21.84
C LEU A 168 12.11 0.13 22.11
N ASN A 169 13.25 0.08 22.78
CA ASN A 169 14.08 1.26 23.00
C ASN A 169 14.58 1.85 21.67
N ARG A 170 15.00 1.00 20.72
CA ARG A 170 15.37 1.43 19.35
C ARG A 170 14.19 2.08 18.62
N ASP A 171 12.96 1.61 18.82
CA ASP A 171 11.75 2.24 18.26
C ASP A 171 11.50 3.63 18.86
N LEU A 172 11.67 3.79 20.18
CA LEU A 172 11.55 5.09 20.84
C LEU A 172 12.60 6.08 20.33
N SER A 173 13.85 5.63 20.14
CA SER A 173 14.94 6.49 19.64
C SER A 173 14.71 7.03 18.23
N ARG A 174 13.73 6.52 17.46
CA ARG A 174 13.36 7.08 16.15
C ARG A 174 12.58 8.39 16.28
N ILE A 175 11.91 8.63 17.41
CA ILE A 175 11.16 9.86 17.63
C ILE A 175 12.14 10.99 17.95
N ILE A 176 12.30 11.90 17.01
CA ILE A 176 13.09 13.14 17.19
C ILE A 176 12.46 13.97 18.32
N ASN A 177 13.30 14.57 19.17
CA ASN A 177 12.90 15.43 20.30
C ASN A 177 11.98 14.74 21.33
N SER A 178 12.25 13.47 21.64
CA SER A 178 11.57 12.79 22.75
C SER A 178 12.56 12.34 23.82
N ASN A 179 12.22 12.57 25.09
CA ASN A 179 12.99 12.07 26.24
C ASN A 179 12.57 10.64 26.62
N LEU A 180 11.85 9.93 25.75
CA LEU A 180 11.35 8.59 26.01
C LEU A 180 12.44 7.56 25.74
N GLN A 181 12.75 6.76 26.75
CA GLN A 181 13.68 5.64 26.67
C GLN A 181 13.09 4.44 27.39
N LEU A 182 13.70 3.28 27.19
CA LEU A 182 13.35 2.05 27.90
C LEU A 182 14.64 1.35 28.30
N LYS A 183 15.31 1.90 29.32
CA LYS A 183 16.60 1.40 29.84
C LYS A 183 16.55 1.03 31.31
N SER A 184 15.62 1.59 32.07
CA SER A 184 15.46 1.37 33.50
C SER A 184 14.04 0.93 33.88
N SER A 185 13.90 0.45 35.12
CA SER A 185 12.58 0.17 35.72
C SER A 185 11.72 1.43 35.84
N HIS A 186 12.33 2.58 36.12
CA HIS A 186 11.63 3.87 36.17
C HIS A 186 11.05 4.24 34.80
N ASP A 187 11.83 4.03 33.72
CA ASP A 187 11.35 4.27 32.36
C ASP A 187 10.14 3.39 32.01
N LEU A 188 10.18 2.13 32.45
CA LEU A 188 9.08 1.19 32.24
C LEU A 188 7.81 1.65 32.96
N GLU A 189 7.91 2.15 34.19
CA GLU A 189 6.78 2.68 34.95
C GLU A 189 6.22 3.97 34.33
N HIS A 190 7.10 4.85 33.85
CA HIS A 190 6.67 6.02 33.10
C HIS A 190 5.90 5.62 31.83
N LEU A 191 6.40 4.66 31.04
CA LEU A 191 5.66 4.13 29.88
C LEU A 191 4.36 3.43 30.29
N ARG A 192 4.32 2.79 31.45
CA ARG A 192 3.10 2.18 32.01
C ARG A 192 2.04 3.25 32.29
N SER A 193 2.42 4.37 32.89
CA SER A 193 1.52 5.50 33.15
C SER A 193 0.90 6.04 31.84
N ILE A 194 1.72 6.21 30.80
CA ILE A 194 1.26 6.61 29.46
C ILE A 194 0.34 5.54 28.85
N ALA A 195 0.68 4.26 29.02
CA ALA A 195 -0.11 3.16 28.47
C ALA A 195 -1.52 3.07 29.06
N GLN A 196 -1.72 3.46 30.32
CA GLN A 196 -3.05 3.52 30.95
C GLN A 196 -3.95 4.57 30.30
N GLN A 197 -3.36 5.68 29.85
CA GLN A 197 -4.06 6.71 29.09
C GLN A 197 -4.15 6.31 27.61
N ARG A 198 -5.29 5.73 27.21
CA ARG A 198 -5.47 5.14 25.87
C ARG A 198 -5.21 6.13 24.72
N ASP A 199 -5.57 7.39 24.91
CA ASP A 199 -5.37 8.43 23.90
C ASP A 199 -3.90 8.80 23.76
N GLU A 200 -3.19 9.00 24.87
CA GLU A 200 -1.75 9.24 24.89
C GLU A 200 -0.96 8.06 24.31
N TRP A 201 -1.34 6.82 24.66
CA TRP A 201 -0.75 5.63 24.06
C TRP A 201 -0.98 5.56 22.54
N THR A 202 -2.15 6.00 22.07
CA THR A 202 -2.48 6.02 20.64
C THR A 202 -1.65 7.08 19.91
N LYS A 203 -1.51 8.28 20.49
CA LYS A 203 -0.63 9.34 19.97
C LYS A 203 0.82 8.88 19.89
N LEU A 204 1.33 8.24 20.96
CA LEU A 204 2.70 7.72 21.00
C LEU A 204 2.95 6.71 19.87
N LYS A 205 2.08 5.71 19.71
CA LYS A 205 2.19 4.75 18.60
C LYS A 205 2.16 5.42 17.23
N GLY A 206 1.32 6.45 17.06
CA GLY A 206 1.25 7.26 15.84
C GLY A 206 2.60 7.91 15.51
N ARG A 207 3.19 8.59 16.49
CA ARG A 207 4.52 9.23 16.35
C ARG A 207 5.62 8.24 16.00
N ILE A 208 5.65 7.08 16.67
CA ILE A 208 6.66 6.04 16.39
C ILE A 208 6.50 5.51 14.96
N ARG A 209 5.25 5.29 14.53
CA ARG A 209 4.95 4.84 13.18
C ARG A 209 5.38 5.86 12.13
N GLU A 210 5.03 7.12 12.32
CA GLU A 210 5.40 8.22 11.41
C GLU A 210 6.91 8.36 11.30
N ALA A 211 7.63 8.30 12.43
CA ALA A 211 9.09 8.29 12.44
C ALA A 211 9.67 7.08 11.68
N ALA A 212 9.09 5.90 11.86
CA ALA A 212 9.53 4.69 11.16
C ALA A 212 9.23 4.72 9.66
N GLU A 213 8.11 5.33 9.24
CA GLU A 213 7.77 5.52 7.82
C GLU A 213 8.73 6.51 7.15
N ALA A 214 9.08 7.61 7.83
CA ALA A 214 10.06 8.59 7.34
C ALA A 214 11.43 7.97 7.07
N SER A 215 11.93 7.11 7.97
CA SER A 215 13.21 6.41 7.75
C SER A 215 13.19 5.39 6.60
N GLN A 216 12.02 5.00 6.09
CA GLN A 216 11.90 4.06 4.97
C GLN A 216 11.75 4.77 3.61
N SER A 217 11.40 6.05 3.58
CA SER A 217 11.32 6.83 2.34
C SER A 217 12.67 7.29 1.79
N GLU A 218 13.71 7.30 2.63
CA GLU A 218 15.06 7.76 2.30
C GLU A 218 15.94 6.67 1.65
N HIS A 219 15.41 5.45 1.45
CA HIS A 219 16.11 4.28 0.90
C HIS A 219 15.35 3.62 -0.27
#